data_AF-A0A5Q0CCC0-F1
#
_entry.id   AF-A0A5Q0CCC0-F1
#
_cell.length_a   1.000
_cell.length_b   1.000
_cell.length_c   1.000
_cell.angle_alpha   90.00
_cell.angle_beta   90.00
_cell.angle_gamma   90.00
#
_symmetry.space_group_name_H-M   'P 1'
#
loop_
_entity.id
_entity.type
_entity.pdbx_description
1 polymer ?
#
loop_
_entity_poly.entity_id
_entity_poly.type
_entity_poly.pdbx_seq_one_letter_code
_entity_poly.pdbx_strand_id
1 'polypeptide(L)'
;MSETLFARSDFSSKLLEVLDHVEYRRMESSEDMVEVERLRYKAYKAHDVLALAPKGLLDATDFDSHAHVFGLYYYGELVSTIRLHYVTPEHRVSQSAGAFPWAMDALLDAGLTLIDPARFAADPDLTADLPWIPYLTLRPSIVAAAYFRADRVLQFCRPPHAAFYKRVFYADTIVPGQLAKNYGIDMTLMATNVIEVGRKLLTRYPFFISSASEQRMMFSRNPEDTLPPLTIIPTARFVPEGQFGTDLPL
;
A
#
# COMPACT_ATOMS: atom_id res chain seq x y z
N MET A 1 -19.77 25.76 8.72
CA MET A 1 -18.46 25.07 8.69
C MET A 1 -18.32 24.01 9.79
N SER A 2 -19.41 23.42 10.31
CA SER A 2 -19.37 22.61 11.55
C SER A 2 -19.61 21.11 11.32
N GLU A 3 -20.67 20.71 10.61
CA GLU A 3 -21.01 19.28 10.44
C GLU A 3 -19.94 18.45 9.73
N THR A 4 -19.24 19.04 8.76
CA THR A 4 -18.23 18.31 7.99
C THR A 4 -16.94 18.06 8.77
N LEU A 5 -16.66 18.81 9.84
CA LEU A 5 -15.51 18.55 10.72
C LEU A 5 -15.85 17.44 11.74
N PHE A 6 -17.06 17.44 12.30
CA PHE A 6 -17.52 16.42 13.25
C PHE A 6 -17.70 15.02 12.62
N ALA A 7 -18.25 14.91 11.41
CA ALA A 7 -18.34 13.62 10.71
C ALA A 7 -16.97 13.06 10.27
N ARG A 8 -15.94 13.91 10.19
CA ARG A 8 -14.59 13.53 9.75
C ARG A 8 -13.71 13.00 10.88
N SER A 9 -13.87 13.50 12.11
CA SER A 9 -13.23 12.89 13.27
C SER A 9 -13.82 11.50 13.53
N ASP A 10 -15.11 11.29 13.25
CA ASP A 10 -15.80 10.02 13.40
C ASP A 10 -15.21 8.91 12.50
N PHE A 11 -14.94 9.19 11.22
CA PHE A 11 -14.36 8.19 10.31
C PHE A 11 -12.96 7.73 10.77
N SER A 12 -12.05 8.65 11.05
CA SER A 12 -10.69 8.30 11.47
C SER A 12 -10.68 7.61 12.84
N SER A 13 -11.59 8.00 13.75
CA SER A 13 -11.74 7.33 15.06
C SER A 13 -12.23 5.90 14.90
N LYS A 14 -13.26 5.67 14.05
CA LYS A 14 -13.74 4.31 13.73
C LYS A 14 -12.65 3.43 13.11
N LEU A 15 -11.85 3.96 12.21
CA LEU A 15 -10.75 3.19 11.62
C LEU A 15 -9.65 2.89 12.64
N LEU A 16 -9.37 3.80 13.58
CA LEU A 16 -8.49 3.50 14.70
C LEU A 16 -9.07 2.38 15.56
N GLU A 17 -10.38 2.35 15.82
CA GLU A 17 -11.06 1.24 16.53
C GLU A 17 -10.93 -0.09 15.81
N VAL A 18 -11.09 -0.10 14.48
CA VAL A 18 -10.89 -1.31 13.67
C VAL A 18 -9.47 -1.88 13.83
N LEU A 19 -8.45 -1.04 14.09
CA LEU A 19 -7.08 -1.52 14.27
C LEU A 19 -6.90 -2.48 15.46
N ASP A 20 -7.81 -2.48 16.45
CA ASP A 20 -7.77 -3.43 17.58
C ASP A 20 -7.96 -4.88 17.15
N HIS A 21 -8.49 -5.08 15.94
CA HIS A 21 -8.82 -6.39 15.39
C HIS A 21 -8.09 -6.67 14.08
N VAL A 22 -7.13 -5.82 13.73
CA VAL A 22 -6.35 -5.92 12.50
C VAL A 22 -4.91 -6.29 12.80
N GLU A 23 -4.40 -7.22 12.00
CA GLU A 23 -3.02 -7.65 12.01
C GLU A 23 -2.47 -7.60 10.58
N TYR A 24 -1.19 -7.24 10.44
CA TYR A 24 -0.47 -7.47 9.19
C TYR A 24 0.45 -8.68 9.34
N ARG A 25 0.63 -9.43 8.26
CA ARG A 25 1.66 -10.48 8.16
C ARG A 25 2.50 -10.28 6.91
N ARG A 26 3.78 -10.60 7.02
CA ARG A 26 4.67 -10.73 5.85
C ARG A 26 4.37 -12.06 5.20
N MET A 27 4.09 -12.05 3.89
CA MET A 27 3.82 -13.25 3.12
C MET A 27 5.12 -13.65 2.43
N GLU A 28 5.87 -14.58 3.03
CA GLU A 28 7.24 -14.92 2.58
C GLU A 28 7.40 -16.42 2.29
N SER A 29 6.66 -17.29 2.97
CA SER A 29 6.73 -18.73 2.76
C SER A 29 5.93 -19.19 1.55
N SER A 30 6.23 -20.40 1.06
CA SER A 30 5.44 -21.01 -0.02
C SER A 30 3.96 -21.20 0.37
N GLU A 31 3.67 -21.45 1.65
CA GLU A 31 2.29 -21.58 2.15
C GLU A 31 1.57 -20.22 2.11
N ASP A 32 2.22 -19.16 2.57
CA ASP A 32 1.70 -17.79 2.50
C ASP A 32 1.35 -17.41 1.06
N MET A 33 2.24 -17.73 0.12
CA MET A 33 2.07 -17.37 -1.28
C MET A 33 0.90 -18.11 -1.94
N VAL A 34 0.56 -19.33 -1.48
CA VAL A 34 -0.66 -20.04 -1.90
C VAL A 34 -1.91 -19.31 -1.41
N GLU A 35 -1.92 -18.77 -0.19
CA GLU A 35 -3.04 -17.97 0.31
C GLU A 35 -3.20 -16.66 -0.47
N VAL A 36 -2.08 -15.97 -0.74
CA VAL A 36 -2.04 -14.75 -1.56
C VAL A 36 -2.60 -15.01 -2.96
N GLU A 37 -2.13 -16.08 -3.62
CA GLU A 37 -2.61 -16.45 -4.96
C GLU A 37 -4.11 -16.73 -4.97
N ARG A 38 -4.61 -17.50 -3.99
CA ARG A 38 -6.03 -17.82 -3.86
C ARG A 38 -6.89 -16.56 -3.71
N LEU A 39 -6.46 -15.63 -2.85
CA LEU A 39 -7.18 -14.37 -2.62
C LEU A 39 -7.15 -13.47 -3.86
N ARG A 40 -5.99 -13.34 -4.52
CA ARG A 40 -5.87 -12.61 -5.80
C ARG A 40 -6.79 -13.21 -6.86
N TYR A 41 -6.85 -14.54 -7.00
CA TYR A 41 -7.76 -15.21 -7.92
C TYR A 41 -9.22 -14.85 -7.61
N LYS A 42 -9.64 -15.02 -6.35
CA LYS A 42 -11.00 -14.75 -5.88
C LYS A 42 -11.42 -13.32 -6.23
N ALA A 43 -10.59 -12.33 -5.86
CA ALA A 43 -10.86 -10.91 -6.10
C ALA A 43 -10.90 -10.57 -7.60
N TYR A 44 -9.92 -11.03 -8.37
CA TYR A 44 -9.79 -10.64 -9.78
C TYR A 44 -10.87 -11.28 -10.65
N LYS A 45 -11.28 -12.50 -10.31
CA LYS A 45 -12.41 -13.17 -10.95
C LYS A 45 -13.72 -12.45 -10.68
N ALA A 46 -13.98 -12.04 -9.44
CA ALA A 46 -15.21 -11.34 -9.06
C ALA A 46 -15.39 -9.99 -9.78
N HIS A 47 -14.29 -9.33 -10.16
CA HIS A 47 -14.30 -8.05 -10.86
C HIS A 47 -14.01 -8.13 -12.37
N ASP A 48 -13.90 -9.34 -12.93
CA ASP A 48 -13.56 -9.58 -14.35
C ASP A 48 -12.26 -8.89 -14.80
N VAL A 49 -11.23 -8.96 -13.95
CA VAL A 49 -9.92 -8.33 -14.18
C VAL A 49 -8.75 -9.33 -14.17
N LEU A 50 -9.02 -10.63 -14.40
CA LEU A 50 -7.96 -11.64 -14.52
C LEU A 50 -6.96 -11.32 -15.65
N ALA A 51 -7.40 -10.60 -16.68
CA ALA A 51 -6.52 -10.10 -17.74
C ALA A 51 -5.39 -9.19 -17.23
N LEU A 52 -5.52 -8.61 -16.03
CA LEU A 52 -4.47 -7.82 -15.38
C LEU A 52 -3.35 -8.66 -14.77
N ALA A 53 -3.48 -9.98 -14.82
CA ALA A 53 -2.50 -10.95 -14.37
C ALA A 53 -2.03 -11.84 -15.53
N PRO A 54 -1.51 -11.27 -16.65
CA PRO A 54 -1.19 -12.06 -17.84
C PRO A 54 -0.02 -13.05 -17.64
N LYS A 55 0.79 -12.82 -16.60
CA LYS A 55 1.91 -13.69 -16.20
C LYS A 55 1.55 -14.66 -15.07
N GLY A 56 0.27 -14.76 -14.72
CA GLY A 56 -0.19 -15.43 -13.51
C GLY A 56 -0.44 -14.44 -12.37
N LEU A 57 -1.04 -14.98 -11.31
CA LEU A 57 -1.41 -14.24 -10.10
C LEU A 57 -0.22 -14.06 -9.15
N LEU A 58 0.79 -14.92 -9.30
CA LEU A 58 2.14 -14.74 -8.80
C LEU A 58 3.09 -14.65 -10.00
N ASP A 59 4.11 -13.81 -9.90
CA ASP A 59 5.18 -13.71 -10.89
C ASP A 59 6.54 -13.49 -10.20
N ALA A 60 7.64 -13.50 -10.97
CA ALA A 60 8.98 -13.35 -10.42
C ALA A 60 9.19 -12.05 -9.61
N THR A 61 8.38 -11.01 -9.85
CA THR A 61 8.46 -9.76 -9.10
C THR A 61 7.82 -9.86 -7.71
N ASP A 62 7.02 -10.89 -7.43
CA ASP A 62 6.58 -11.17 -6.05
C ASP A 62 7.73 -11.64 -5.15
N PHE A 63 8.80 -12.19 -5.74
CA PHE A 63 9.96 -12.74 -5.04
C PHE A 63 11.22 -11.86 -5.16
N ASP A 64 11.07 -10.65 -5.70
CA ASP A 64 12.18 -9.71 -5.84
C ASP A 64 12.70 -9.25 -4.48
N SER A 65 14.01 -8.98 -4.39
CA SER A 65 14.67 -8.60 -3.13
C SER A 65 14.13 -7.30 -2.50
N HIS A 66 13.52 -6.42 -3.29
CA HIS A 66 12.85 -5.19 -2.85
C HIS A 66 11.33 -5.31 -2.82
N ALA A 67 10.77 -6.49 -3.12
CA ALA A 67 9.35 -6.77 -2.99
C ALA A 67 8.99 -7.23 -1.57
N HIS A 68 7.94 -6.63 -1.03
CA HIS A 68 7.34 -6.98 0.26
C HIS A 68 5.86 -7.27 0.05
N VAL A 69 5.43 -8.52 0.26
CA VAL A 69 4.03 -8.91 0.16
C VAL A 69 3.43 -8.95 1.57
N PHE A 70 2.30 -8.29 1.74
CA PHE A 70 1.58 -8.25 3.02
C PHE A 70 0.20 -8.86 2.88
N GLY A 71 -0.19 -9.60 3.93
CA GLY A 71 -1.57 -9.95 4.22
C GLY A 71 -2.14 -9.02 5.28
N LEU A 72 -3.37 -8.56 5.08
CA LEU A 72 -4.19 -7.87 6.06
C LEU A 72 -5.16 -8.90 6.64
N TYR A 73 -5.03 -9.15 7.94
CA TYR A 73 -5.88 -10.08 8.68
C TYR A 73 -6.85 -9.29 9.55
N TYR A 74 -8.11 -9.74 9.59
CA TYR A 74 -9.16 -9.18 10.45
C TYR A 74 -9.82 -10.31 11.23
N TYR A 75 -9.77 -10.25 12.55
CA TYR A 75 -10.13 -11.39 13.42
C TYR A 75 -9.44 -12.72 13.04
N GLY A 76 -8.18 -12.65 12.61
CA GLY A 76 -7.38 -13.82 12.24
C GLY A 76 -7.61 -14.36 10.83
N GLU A 77 -8.54 -13.78 10.05
CA GLU A 77 -8.84 -14.17 8.68
C GLU A 77 -8.15 -13.25 7.66
N LEU A 78 -7.53 -13.80 6.61
CA LEU A 78 -6.91 -13.01 5.54
C LEU A 78 -7.97 -12.33 4.68
N VAL A 79 -8.15 -11.01 4.87
CA VAL A 79 -9.20 -10.24 4.17
C VAL A 79 -8.69 -9.45 2.98
N SER A 80 -7.39 -9.16 2.92
CA SER A 80 -6.78 -8.43 1.81
C SER A 80 -5.28 -8.70 1.70
N THR A 81 -4.71 -8.49 0.52
CA THR A 81 -3.27 -8.56 0.27
C THR A 81 -2.81 -7.43 -0.65
N ILE A 82 -1.57 -7.01 -0.48
CA ILE A 82 -0.88 -6.05 -1.34
C ILE A 82 0.60 -6.40 -1.46
N ARG A 83 1.20 -6.08 -2.60
CA ARG A 83 2.65 -6.12 -2.78
C ARG A 83 3.18 -4.70 -2.85
N LEU A 84 4.28 -4.42 -2.17
CA LEU A 84 5.00 -3.16 -2.26
C LEU A 84 6.38 -3.43 -2.86
N HIS A 85 6.82 -2.62 -3.82
CA HIS A 85 8.22 -2.55 -4.21
C HIS A 85 8.86 -1.28 -3.68
N TYR A 86 10.05 -1.40 -3.08
CA TYR A 86 10.93 -0.27 -2.85
C TYR A 86 11.81 -0.05 -4.08
N VAL A 87 11.50 0.97 -4.86
CA VAL A 87 12.14 1.26 -6.14
C VAL A 87 13.16 2.37 -5.94
N THR A 88 14.41 2.13 -6.35
CA THR A 88 15.49 3.11 -6.27
C THR A 88 16.12 3.31 -7.65
N PRO A 89 16.92 4.38 -7.84
CA PRO A 89 17.66 4.56 -9.09
C PRO A 89 18.51 3.34 -9.49
N GLU A 90 19.01 2.58 -8.50
CA GLU A 90 19.82 1.37 -8.66
C GLU A 90 18.97 0.09 -8.79
N HIS A 91 17.74 0.08 -8.29
CA HIS A 91 16.84 -1.08 -8.32
C HIS A 91 15.46 -0.66 -8.84
N ARG A 92 15.28 -0.73 -10.17
CA ARG A 92 14.12 -0.18 -10.88
C ARG A 92 12.94 -1.15 -11.09
N VAL A 93 12.95 -2.31 -10.43
CA VAL A 93 11.90 -3.34 -10.60
C VAL A 93 10.59 -2.86 -9.98
N SER A 94 9.51 -2.80 -10.76
CA SER A 94 8.21 -2.34 -10.29
C SER A 94 7.06 -2.69 -11.27
N GLN A 95 5.80 -2.65 -10.80
CA GLN A 95 4.64 -2.83 -11.67
C GLN A 95 4.44 -1.61 -12.59
N SER A 96 4.56 -0.41 -12.01
CA SER A 96 4.44 0.86 -12.72
C SER A 96 5.47 1.02 -13.84
N ALA A 97 6.71 0.54 -13.64
CA ALA A 97 7.75 0.53 -14.68
C ALA A 97 7.39 -0.33 -15.89
N GLY A 98 6.65 -1.42 -15.66
CA GLY A 98 6.10 -2.23 -16.75
C GLY A 98 5.03 -1.51 -17.57
N ALA A 99 4.26 -0.61 -16.98
CA ALA A 99 3.17 0.10 -17.68
C ALA A 99 3.64 1.41 -18.33
N PHE A 100 4.39 2.22 -17.60
CA PHE A 100 4.79 3.57 -17.96
C PHE A 100 6.28 3.80 -17.69
N PRO A 101 7.19 3.09 -18.41
CA PRO A 101 8.62 3.11 -18.14
C PRO A 101 9.20 4.53 -18.17
N TRP A 102 8.84 5.34 -19.17
CA TRP A 102 9.30 6.73 -19.31
C TRP A 102 8.96 7.63 -18.11
N ALA A 103 7.80 7.41 -17.48
CA ALA A 103 7.38 8.20 -16.32
C ALA A 103 8.17 7.79 -15.07
N MET A 104 8.43 6.49 -14.94
CA MET A 104 9.25 5.93 -13.87
C MET A 104 10.71 6.36 -14.01
N ASP A 105 11.27 6.26 -15.21
CA ASP A 105 12.64 6.69 -15.51
C ASP A 105 12.83 8.18 -15.21
N ALA A 106 11.87 9.05 -15.55
CA ALA A 106 11.96 10.47 -15.22
C ALA A 106 12.04 10.74 -13.70
N LEU A 107 11.32 9.98 -12.87
CA LEU A 107 11.38 10.10 -11.41
C LEU A 107 12.72 9.56 -10.87
N LEU A 108 13.14 8.40 -11.36
CA LEU A 108 14.34 7.70 -10.89
C LEU A 108 15.63 8.41 -11.34
N ASP A 109 15.66 8.97 -12.55
CA ASP A 109 16.77 9.76 -13.08
C ASP A 109 16.91 11.11 -12.36
N ALA A 110 15.83 11.61 -11.73
CA ALA A 110 15.88 12.74 -10.82
C ALA A 110 16.42 12.35 -9.42
N GLY A 111 16.81 11.09 -9.22
CA GLY A 111 17.35 10.58 -7.96
C GLY A 111 16.29 10.23 -6.92
N LEU A 112 15.01 10.18 -7.30
CA LEU A 112 13.93 9.88 -6.36
C LEU A 112 13.83 8.38 -6.07
N THR A 113 13.45 8.06 -4.84
CA THR A 113 13.10 6.73 -4.37
C THR A 113 11.58 6.61 -4.21
N LEU A 114 11.03 5.45 -4.56
CA LEU A 114 9.60 5.26 -4.73
C LEU A 114 9.12 4.02 -3.98
N ILE A 115 7.92 4.09 -3.40
CA ILE A 115 7.14 2.90 -3.04
C ILE A 115 6.13 2.67 -4.15
N ASP A 116 6.14 1.49 -4.77
CA ASP A 116 5.20 1.09 -5.81
C ASP A 116 4.27 -0.03 -5.31
N PRO A 117 3.07 0.31 -4.81
CA PRO A 117 2.06 -0.67 -4.44
C PRO A 117 1.44 -1.31 -5.68
N ALA A 118 1.32 -2.61 -5.62
CA ALA A 118 0.95 -3.48 -6.72
C ALA A 118 0.04 -4.60 -6.20
N ARG A 119 -0.67 -5.25 -7.13
CA ARG A 119 -1.44 -6.48 -6.84
C ARG A 119 -2.39 -6.39 -5.63
N PHE A 120 -2.98 -5.21 -5.39
CA PHE A 120 -4.06 -5.07 -4.40
C PHE A 120 -5.14 -6.10 -4.70
N ALA A 121 -5.51 -6.92 -3.72
CA ALA A 121 -6.67 -7.78 -3.76
C ALA A 121 -7.35 -7.78 -2.39
N ALA A 122 -8.68 -7.75 -2.38
CA ALA A 122 -9.48 -7.85 -1.17
C ALA A 122 -10.58 -8.89 -1.38
N ASP A 123 -10.99 -9.56 -0.32
CA ASP A 123 -12.06 -10.55 -0.41
C ASP A 123 -13.35 -9.87 -0.90
N PRO A 124 -13.85 -10.22 -2.09
CA PRO A 124 -15.02 -9.57 -2.66
C PRO A 124 -16.27 -9.73 -1.78
N ASP A 125 -16.36 -10.81 -1.01
CA ASP A 125 -17.51 -11.08 -0.13
C ASP A 125 -17.53 -10.15 1.09
N LEU A 126 -16.38 -9.55 1.45
CA LEU A 126 -16.23 -8.66 2.61
C LEU A 126 -16.23 -7.17 2.24
N THR A 127 -15.81 -6.84 1.01
CA THR A 127 -15.60 -5.45 0.59
C THR A 127 -16.84 -4.58 0.59
N ALA A 128 -18.04 -5.15 0.47
CA ALA A 128 -19.30 -4.42 0.56
C ALA A 128 -19.60 -3.95 1.99
N ASP A 129 -19.31 -4.79 2.98
CA ASP A 129 -19.62 -4.54 4.40
C ASP A 129 -18.48 -3.84 5.15
N LEU A 130 -17.25 -3.95 4.65
CA LEU A 130 -16.04 -3.42 5.28
C LEU A 130 -15.38 -2.33 4.40
N PRO A 131 -15.98 -1.13 4.30
CA PRO A 131 -15.50 -0.05 3.42
C PRO A 131 -14.13 0.53 3.84
N TRP A 132 -13.62 0.14 5.02
CA TRP A 132 -12.30 0.51 5.52
C TRP A 132 -11.17 -0.33 4.91
N ILE A 133 -11.45 -1.49 4.30
CA ILE A 133 -10.43 -2.40 3.76
C ILE A 133 -9.42 -1.65 2.86
N PRO A 134 -9.82 -0.85 1.86
CA PRO A 134 -8.86 -0.16 1.01
C PRO A 134 -7.90 0.77 1.76
N TYR A 135 -8.35 1.39 2.86
CA TYR A 135 -7.51 2.28 3.66
C TYR A 135 -6.43 1.50 4.42
N LEU A 136 -6.80 0.38 5.02
CA LEU A 136 -5.87 -0.44 5.81
C LEU A 136 -4.98 -1.30 4.92
N THR A 137 -5.48 -1.82 3.79
CA THR A 137 -4.63 -2.49 2.79
C THR A 137 -3.54 -1.56 2.23
N LEU A 138 -3.83 -0.26 2.08
CA LEU A 138 -2.85 0.71 1.59
C LEU A 138 -1.95 1.29 2.69
N ARG A 139 -2.25 1.02 3.96
CA ARG A 139 -1.47 1.55 5.09
C ARG A 139 0.00 1.13 5.05
N PRO A 140 0.36 -0.14 4.77
CA PRO A 140 1.76 -0.55 4.62
C PRO A 140 2.56 0.32 3.64
N SER A 141 1.94 0.90 2.60
CA SER A 141 2.62 1.79 1.65
C SER A 141 3.15 3.07 2.31
N ILE A 142 2.41 3.63 3.27
CA ILE A 142 2.81 4.83 4.02
C ILE A 142 3.87 4.48 5.06
N VAL A 143 3.75 3.31 5.70
CA VAL A 143 4.76 2.79 6.63
C VAL A 143 6.08 2.51 5.90
N ALA A 144 6.01 1.93 4.69
CA ALA A 144 7.17 1.70 3.84
C ALA A 144 7.88 3.01 3.49
N ALA A 145 7.11 4.05 3.13
CA ALA A 145 7.68 5.35 2.83
C ALA A 145 8.43 5.96 4.02
N ALA A 146 7.91 5.79 5.24
CA ALA A 146 8.60 6.21 6.46
C ALA A 146 9.88 5.40 6.70
N TYR A 147 9.81 4.07 6.60
CA TYR A 147 10.94 3.18 6.89
C TYR A 147 12.10 3.37 5.90
N PHE A 148 11.80 3.34 4.61
CA PHE A 148 12.80 3.47 3.54
C PHE A 148 13.17 4.92 3.25
N ARG A 149 12.49 5.89 3.87
CA ARG A 149 12.59 7.33 3.57
C ARG A 149 12.35 7.61 2.09
N ALA A 150 11.33 6.97 1.53
CA ALA A 150 11.00 7.13 0.12
C ALA A 150 10.47 8.53 -0.17
N ASP A 151 10.77 9.08 -1.35
CA ASP A 151 10.31 10.40 -1.77
C ASP A 151 8.83 10.39 -2.22
N ARG A 152 8.40 9.28 -2.82
CA ARG A 152 7.05 9.14 -3.39
C ARG A 152 6.42 7.80 -3.06
N VAL A 153 5.10 7.81 -2.89
CA VAL A 153 4.29 6.58 -2.94
C VAL A 153 3.46 6.64 -4.20
N LEU A 154 3.57 5.64 -5.07
CA LEU A 154 2.85 5.58 -6.33
C LEU A 154 1.44 4.99 -6.16
N GLN A 155 0.58 5.32 -7.11
CA GLN A 155 -0.77 4.79 -7.23
C GLN A 155 -1.03 4.48 -8.70
N PHE A 156 -0.75 3.23 -9.10
CA PHE A 156 -1.10 2.72 -10.41
C PHE A 156 -2.50 2.10 -10.37
N CYS A 157 -3.49 2.79 -10.94
CA CYS A 157 -4.89 2.38 -10.82
C CYS A 157 -5.70 2.66 -12.09
N ARG A 158 -6.89 2.07 -12.17
CA ARG A 158 -7.86 2.45 -13.20
C ARG A 158 -8.34 3.90 -12.98
N PRO A 159 -8.63 4.67 -14.04
CA PRO A 159 -9.06 6.07 -13.92
C PRO A 159 -10.21 6.35 -12.93
N PRO A 160 -11.26 5.48 -12.81
CA PRO A 160 -12.33 5.70 -11.84
C PRO A 160 -11.87 5.72 -10.36
N HIS A 161 -10.74 5.10 -10.05
CA HIS A 161 -10.19 5.06 -8.69
C HIS A 161 -9.30 6.28 -8.37
N ALA A 162 -8.95 7.11 -9.37
CA ALA A 162 -8.05 8.26 -9.18
C ALA A 162 -8.57 9.27 -8.15
N ALA A 163 -9.88 9.49 -8.11
CA ALA A 163 -10.50 10.42 -7.17
C ALA A 163 -10.29 10.02 -5.71
N PHE A 164 -10.26 8.72 -5.42
CA PHE A 164 -9.96 8.21 -4.08
C PHE A 164 -8.53 8.57 -3.68
N TYR A 165 -7.55 8.30 -4.54
CA TYR A 165 -6.14 8.57 -4.27
C TYR A 165 -5.84 10.07 -4.15
N LYS A 166 -6.42 10.90 -5.03
CA LYS A 166 -6.33 12.36 -4.93
C LYS A 166 -6.89 12.88 -3.59
N ARG A 167 -8.03 12.35 -3.14
CA ARG A 167 -8.73 12.83 -1.95
C ARG A 167 -8.07 12.38 -0.64
N VAL A 168 -7.65 11.12 -0.59
CA VAL A 168 -7.14 10.48 0.63
C VAL A 168 -5.64 10.72 0.76
N PHE A 169 -4.88 10.50 -0.31
CA PHE A 169 -3.41 10.54 -0.27
C PHE A 169 -2.83 11.86 -0.80
N TYR A 170 -3.65 12.79 -1.29
CA TYR A 170 -3.19 14.01 -1.98
C TYR A 170 -2.29 13.69 -3.18
N ALA A 171 -2.57 12.59 -3.87
CA ALA A 171 -1.80 12.15 -5.02
C ALA A 171 -1.97 13.09 -6.22
N ASP A 172 -0.86 13.44 -6.85
CA ASP A 172 -0.81 14.17 -8.11
C ASP A 172 -0.81 13.20 -9.28
N THR A 173 -1.48 13.57 -10.37
CA THR A 173 -1.47 12.78 -11.60
C THR A 173 -0.13 12.97 -12.32
N ILE A 174 0.64 11.88 -12.45
CA ILE A 174 1.90 11.84 -13.23
C ILE A 174 1.58 11.48 -14.67
N VAL A 175 0.73 10.47 -14.85
CA VAL A 175 0.28 10.00 -16.16
C VAL A 175 -1.25 10.01 -16.17
N PRO A 176 -1.90 10.85 -17.01
CA PRO A 176 -3.35 10.83 -17.13
C PRO A 176 -3.84 9.47 -17.63
N GLY A 177 -5.13 9.17 -17.44
CA GLY A 177 -5.71 7.90 -17.85
C GLY A 177 -5.47 7.63 -19.35
N GLN A 178 -4.75 6.54 -19.64
CA GLN A 178 -4.47 6.09 -21.00
C GLN A 178 -4.20 4.58 -21.04
N LEU A 179 -4.22 4.00 -22.23
CA LEU A 179 -4.00 2.57 -22.44
C LEU A 179 -2.61 2.13 -21.97
N ALA A 180 -2.57 1.31 -20.92
CA ALA A 180 -1.36 0.60 -20.53
C ALA A 180 -1.23 -0.65 -21.41
N LYS A 181 -0.38 -0.57 -22.45
CA LYS A 181 -0.26 -1.61 -23.49
C LYS A 181 -0.10 -3.03 -22.95
N ASN A 182 0.67 -3.20 -21.89
CA ASN A 182 0.94 -4.51 -21.28
C ASN A 182 -0.27 -5.12 -20.54
N TYR A 183 -1.31 -4.32 -20.27
CA TYR A 183 -2.54 -4.72 -19.58
C TYR A 183 -3.78 -4.67 -20.47
N GLY A 184 -3.70 -4.02 -21.64
CA GLY A 184 -4.84 -3.90 -22.57
C GLY A 184 -6.01 -3.07 -22.03
N ILE A 185 -5.82 -2.33 -20.94
CA ILE A 185 -6.84 -1.46 -20.33
C ILE A 185 -6.28 -0.09 -19.99
N ASP A 186 -7.17 0.89 -19.83
CA ASP A 186 -6.81 2.23 -19.40
C ASP A 186 -6.39 2.24 -17.93
N MET A 187 -5.20 2.81 -17.69
CA MET A 187 -4.61 2.99 -16.38
C MET A 187 -4.11 4.43 -16.24
N THR A 188 -4.00 4.90 -15.01
CA THR A 188 -3.36 6.16 -14.65
C THR A 188 -2.26 5.87 -13.64
N LEU A 189 -1.21 6.69 -13.66
CA LEU A 189 -0.19 6.71 -12.63
C LEU A 189 -0.30 8.03 -11.87
N MET A 190 -0.48 7.91 -10.56
CA MET A 190 -0.43 9.05 -9.65
C MET A 190 0.70 8.84 -8.64
N ALA A 191 1.15 9.92 -8.02
CA ALA A 191 2.17 9.86 -6.98
C ALA A 191 1.83 10.81 -5.83
N THR A 192 1.96 10.31 -4.61
CA THR A 192 1.90 11.10 -3.40
C THR A 192 3.30 11.61 -3.07
N ASN A 193 3.45 12.94 -2.98
CA ASN A 193 4.69 13.58 -2.50
C ASN A 193 4.79 13.47 -0.97
N VAL A 194 5.32 12.37 -0.44
CA VAL A 194 5.26 12.16 1.02
C VAL A 194 6.07 13.18 1.81
N ILE A 195 7.10 13.78 1.21
CA ILE A 195 7.85 14.90 1.80
C ILE A 195 6.93 16.12 1.98
N GLU A 196 6.21 16.50 0.93
CA GLU A 196 5.36 17.70 0.94
C GLU A 196 4.06 17.52 1.71
N VAL A 197 3.39 16.37 1.55
CA VAL A 197 2.02 16.16 2.06
C VAL A 197 1.93 15.13 3.18
N GLY A 198 3.02 14.45 3.54
CA GLY A 198 3.02 13.37 4.53
C GLY A 198 2.49 13.80 5.90
N ARG A 199 2.95 14.94 6.43
CA ARG A 199 2.44 15.46 7.71
C ARG A 199 0.94 15.76 7.67
N LYS A 200 0.48 16.37 6.58
CA LYS A 200 -0.93 16.69 6.35
C LYS A 200 -1.77 15.41 6.23
N LEU A 201 -1.23 14.38 5.59
CA LEU A 201 -1.83 13.05 5.49
C LEU A 201 -2.00 12.42 6.87
N LEU A 202 -0.93 12.30 7.64
CA LEU A 202 -0.96 11.66 8.96
C LEU A 202 -1.82 12.42 9.97
N THR A 203 -1.84 13.76 9.90
CA THR A 203 -2.74 14.58 10.74
C THR A 203 -4.21 14.29 10.45
N ARG A 204 -4.54 14.10 9.17
CA ARG A 204 -5.92 13.84 8.75
C ARG A 204 -6.35 12.40 9.00
N TYR A 205 -5.43 11.45 8.85
CA TYR A 205 -5.67 10.02 8.90
C TYR A 205 -4.66 9.37 9.84
N PRO A 206 -4.84 9.53 11.16
CA PRO A 206 -3.89 9.05 12.16
C PRO A 206 -3.71 7.52 12.16
N PHE A 207 -4.65 6.76 11.61
CA PHE A 207 -4.48 5.31 11.45
C PHE A 207 -3.32 4.95 10.51
N PHE A 208 -2.74 5.87 9.72
CA PHE A 208 -1.50 5.62 8.96
C PHE A 208 -0.21 5.75 9.78
N ILE A 209 -0.28 6.30 10.99
CA ILE A 209 0.90 6.51 11.86
C ILE A 209 1.50 5.16 12.26
N SER A 210 2.83 5.09 12.29
CA SER A 210 3.57 3.88 12.69
C SER A 210 4.79 4.23 13.54
N SER A 211 5.10 3.38 14.51
CA SER A 211 6.32 3.47 15.33
C SER A 211 7.52 2.83 14.65
N ALA A 212 8.73 3.13 15.14
CA ALA A 212 9.98 2.54 14.65
C ALA A 212 10.00 1.00 14.76
N SER A 213 9.39 0.45 15.82
CA SER A 213 9.31 -1.00 16.01
C SER A 213 8.38 -1.63 14.99
N GLU A 214 7.23 -1.03 14.72
CA GLU A 214 6.31 -1.50 13.68
C GLU A 214 6.96 -1.48 12.30
N GLN A 215 7.60 -0.36 11.95
CA GLN A 215 8.32 -0.22 10.68
C GLN A 215 9.40 -1.30 10.50
N ARG A 216 10.20 -1.57 11.54
CA ARG A 216 11.20 -2.64 11.51
C ARG A 216 10.56 -4.03 11.39
N MET A 217 9.49 -4.30 12.12
CA MET A 217 8.79 -5.59 12.01
C MET A 217 8.23 -5.85 10.60
N MET A 218 7.79 -4.79 9.91
CA MET A 218 7.27 -4.86 8.54
C MET A 218 8.35 -5.03 7.47
N PHE A 219 9.49 -4.34 7.61
CA PHE A 219 10.41 -4.17 6.47
C PHE A 219 11.84 -4.63 6.72
N SER A 220 12.25 -4.86 7.97
CA SER A 220 13.61 -5.33 8.25
C SER A 220 13.79 -6.76 7.73
N ARG A 221 14.88 -6.94 6.98
CA ARG A 221 15.35 -8.23 6.45
C ARG A 221 16.79 -8.52 6.90
N ASN A 222 17.23 -7.95 8.04
CA ASN A 222 18.58 -8.21 8.52
C ASN A 222 18.77 -9.71 8.78
N PRO A 223 19.88 -10.32 8.29
CA PRO A 223 20.15 -11.74 8.51
C PRO A 223 20.29 -12.13 9.99
N GLU A 224 20.61 -11.16 10.84
CA GLU A 224 20.71 -11.33 12.29
C GLU A 224 19.37 -11.13 13.02
N ASP A 225 18.33 -10.64 12.34
CA ASP A 225 16.98 -10.63 12.92
C ASP A 225 16.50 -12.08 13.06
N THR A 226 15.79 -12.37 14.15
CA THR A 226 15.09 -13.65 14.32
C THR A 226 14.10 -13.90 13.18
N LEU A 227 13.56 -15.12 13.08
CA LEU A 227 12.44 -15.44 12.17
C LEU A 227 11.43 -14.28 12.10
N PRO A 228 10.92 -13.95 10.90
CA PRO A 228 9.98 -12.85 10.72
C PRO A 228 8.81 -12.98 11.72
N PRO A 229 8.34 -11.87 12.32
CA PRO A 229 7.28 -11.93 13.31
C PRO A 229 6.02 -12.51 12.65
N LEU A 230 5.39 -13.46 13.34
CA LEU A 230 4.17 -14.13 12.87
C LEU A 230 3.03 -13.14 12.62
N THR A 231 2.96 -12.07 13.43
CA THR A 231 1.93 -11.04 13.38
C THR A 231 2.56 -9.68 13.68
N ILE A 232 2.09 -8.65 12.97
CA ILE A 232 2.49 -7.25 13.13
C ILE A 232 1.26 -6.43 13.50
N ILE A 233 1.23 -5.94 14.74
CA ILE A 233 0.12 -5.14 15.26
C ILE A 233 0.34 -3.66 14.88
N PRO A 234 -0.65 -3.00 14.26
CA PRO A 234 -0.59 -1.58 13.95
C PRO A 234 -0.42 -0.74 15.21
N THR A 235 0.56 0.15 15.25
CA THR A 235 0.88 0.92 16.47
C THR A 235 0.19 2.27 16.56
N ALA A 236 -0.54 2.69 15.52
CA ALA A 236 -1.20 3.99 15.44
C ALA A 236 -2.08 4.31 16.66
N ARG A 237 -2.75 3.29 17.23
CA ARG A 237 -3.58 3.43 18.44
C ARG A 237 -2.82 3.78 19.72
N PHE A 238 -1.54 3.42 19.77
CA PHE A 238 -0.70 3.56 20.97
C PHE A 238 0.22 4.79 20.90
N VAL A 239 0.26 5.49 19.76
CA VAL A 239 1.04 6.72 19.61
C VAL A 239 0.28 7.87 20.29
N PRO A 240 0.93 8.64 21.18
CA PRO A 240 0.30 9.80 21.82
C PRO A 240 -0.27 10.79 20.81
N GLU A 241 -1.40 11.41 21.16
CA GLU A 241 -2.05 12.41 20.30
C GLU A 241 -1.08 13.55 19.95
N GLY A 242 -1.04 13.89 18.65
CA GLY A 242 -0.12 14.91 18.12
C GLY A 242 1.29 14.43 17.79
N GLN A 243 1.64 13.17 18.08
CA GLN A 243 2.87 12.54 17.60
C GLN A 243 2.62 11.77 16.29
N PHE A 244 3.55 11.85 15.34
CA PHE A 244 3.40 11.23 14.01
C PHE A 244 4.10 9.86 13.89
N GLY A 245 4.54 9.26 14.99
CA GLY A 245 5.41 8.08 14.96
C GLY A 245 6.83 8.45 14.53
N THR A 246 7.65 7.48 14.12
CA THR A 246 8.98 7.78 13.59
C THR A 246 8.85 8.72 12.41
N ASP A 247 9.44 9.90 12.55
CA ASP A 247 9.32 11.04 11.66
C ASP A 247 9.33 10.58 10.20
N LEU A 248 8.16 10.67 9.52
CA LEU A 248 8.18 10.78 8.06
C LEU A 248 9.16 11.91 7.74
N PRO A 249 10.09 11.75 6.79
CA PRO A 249 11.00 12.82 6.42
C PRO A 249 10.17 14.07 6.11
N LEU A 250 10.31 15.09 6.96
CA LEU A 250 9.77 16.44 6.80
C LEU A 250 10.75 17.26 5.98
#